data_AF-A0A418JIS8-F1
#
_entry.id   AF-A0A418JIS8-F1
#
_cell.length_a   1.000
_cell.length_b   1.000
_cell.length_c   1.000
_cell.angle_alpha   90.00
_cell.angle_beta   90.00
_cell.angle_gamma   90.00
#
_symmetry.space_group_name_H-M   'P 1'
#
loop_
_entity.id
_entity.type
_entity.pdbx_description
1 polymer ?
#
loop_
_entity_poly.entity_id
_entity_poly.type
_entity_poly.pdbx_seq_one_letter_code
_entity_poly.pdbx_strand_id
1 'polypeptide(L)'
;MAKTNLDKFLVIEEMMNEAQNLMETYLDALHERYEYMLVLRKEYTGLSAALAKVQRRVIKQGDKLEIDEDVKNVARSARERIDEHIEALEEEYDEDNQPLIRQLKLAREQLEGKLDEDSIGEAWRLLKVRRIKVEELNVLMDLIDAMESGQQETSESIVKKTERLRSEYTDGFVRYREALEQGEDVQKEVDDVIADLEDGGYIKESEMLLEARPSIVEDRVKRPDPQPLLDLLTPIKSAGLEYFQSRNKNSHSYDLSAAFAKELAYVRRALLENREFIGTSNAFNRINVAFDELSGYMYERFHQLGGLPENYHGHDNR
;
A
#
# COMPACT_ATOMS: atom_id res chain seq x y z
N MET A 1 -50.05 -18.40 1.68
CA MET A 1 -49.27 -19.01 0.60
C MET A 1 -49.89 -18.59 -0.72
N ALA A 2 -49.10 -18.05 -1.64
CA ALA A 2 -49.49 -17.76 -3.01
C ALA A 2 -49.97 -19.05 -3.70
N LYS A 3 -51.16 -19.03 -4.32
CA LYS A 3 -51.80 -20.24 -4.88
C LYS A 3 -51.71 -20.30 -6.40
N THR A 4 -51.72 -19.16 -7.07
CA THR A 4 -51.64 -19.05 -8.53
C THR A 4 -50.27 -18.54 -8.99
N ASN A 5 -49.96 -18.67 -10.29
CA ASN A 5 -48.75 -18.07 -10.86
C ASN A 5 -48.77 -16.53 -10.75
N LEU A 6 -49.96 -15.93 -10.81
CA LEU A 6 -50.13 -14.49 -10.59
C LEU A 6 -49.84 -14.10 -9.15
N ASP A 7 -50.39 -14.81 -8.17
CA ASP A 7 -50.11 -14.53 -6.75
C ASP A 7 -48.61 -14.60 -6.47
N LYS A 8 -47.92 -15.60 -7.06
CA LYS A 8 -46.47 -15.74 -6.92
C LYS A 8 -45.73 -14.58 -7.58
N PHE A 9 -46.18 -14.15 -8.77
CA PHE A 9 -45.59 -13.00 -9.45
C PHE A 9 -45.77 -11.70 -8.67
N LEU A 10 -46.94 -11.44 -8.10
CA LEU A 10 -47.19 -10.24 -7.29
C LEU A 10 -46.25 -10.18 -6.07
N VAL A 11 -45.95 -11.33 -5.45
CA VAL A 11 -44.93 -11.38 -4.37
C VAL A 11 -43.52 -11.07 -4.89
N ILE A 12 -43.16 -11.56 -6.09
CA ILE A 12 -41.87 -11.23 -6.72
C ILE A 12 -41.79 -9.74 -7.07
N GLU A 13 -42.88 -9.17 -7.58
CA GLU A 13 -42.97 -7.76 -7.93
C GLU A 13 -42.85 -6.86 -6.70
N GLU A 14 -43.59 -7.16 -5.63
CA GLU A 14 -43.48 -6.44 -4.35
C GLU A 14 -42.03 -6.51 -3.81
N MET A 15 -41.43 -7.71 -3.80
CA MET A 15 -40.03 -7.89 -3.39
C MET A 15 -39.05 -7.03 -4.22
N MET A 16 -39.21 -6.99 -5.54
CA MET A 16 -38.31 -6.20 -6.41
C MET A 16 -38.53 -4.70 -6.26
N ASN A 17 -39.78 -4.25 -6.12
CA ASN A 17 -40.13 -2.85 -5.88
C ASN A 17 -39.54 -2.35 -4.55
N GLU A 18 -39.63 -3.15 -3.49
CA GLU A 18 -39.04 -2.81 -2.19
C GLU A 18 -37.50 -2.83 -2.24
N ALA A 19 -36.92 -3.78 -2.97
CA ALA A 19 -35.47 -3.91 -3.08
C ALA A 19 -34.84 -2.80 -3.95
N GLN A 20 -35.56 -2.20 -4.89
CA GLN A 20 -34.98 -1.27 -5.88
C GLN A 20 -34.24 -0.09 -5.26
N ASN A 21 -34.90 0.63 -4.34
CA ASN A 21 -34.29 1.78 -3.66
C ASN A 21 -33.08 1.36 -2.81
N LEU A 22 -33.14 0.17 -2.18
CA LEU A 22 -32.04 -0.35 -1.39
C LEU A 22 -30.86 -0.81 -2.27
N MET A 23 -31.14 -1.36 -3.44
CA MET A 23 -30.11 -1.73 -4.43
C MET A 23 -29.37 -0.48 -4.93
N GLU A 24 -30.09 0.60 -5.24
CA GLU A 24 -29.50 1.88 -5.63
C GLU A 24 -28.63 2.47 -4.51
N THR A 25 -29.19 2.61 -3.32
CA THR A 25 -28.46 3.14 -2.14
C THR A 25 -27.21 2.32 -1.82
N TYR A 26 -27.30 0.99 -1.92
CA TYR A 26 -26.17 0.09 -1.68
C TYR A 26 -25.09 0.23 -2.76
N LEU A 27 -25.47 0.42 -4.02
CA LEU A 27 -24.52 0.67 -5.11
C LEU A 27 -23.82 2.01 -4.98
N ASP A 28 -24.53 3.07 -4.59
CA ASP A 28 -23.95 4.40 -4.39
C ASP A 28 -22.88 4.35 -3.29
N ALA A 29 -23.19 3.74 -2.14
CA ALA A 29 -22.23 3.54 -1.06
C ALA A 29 -21.02 2.67 -1.49
N LEU A 30 -21.25 1.63 -2.32
CA LEU A 30 -20.15 0.85 -2.89
C LEU A 30 -19.33 1.64 -3.91
N HIS A 31 -19.94 2.59 -4.63
CA HIS A 31 -19.26 3.43 -5.60
C HIS A 31 -18.32 4.41 -4.90
N GLU A 32 -18.79 5.09 -3.87
CA GLU A 32 -17.96 5.93 -3.01
C GLU A 32 -16.78 5.14 -2.44
N ARG A 33 -17.04 3.92 -1.95
CA ARG A 33 -15.98 3.03 -1.49
C ARG A 33 -15.00 2.65 -2.60
N TYR A 34 -15.48 2.41 -3.82
CA TYR A 34 -14.64 2.08 -4.96
C TYR A 34 -13.69 3.24 -5.31
N GLU A 35 -14.18 4.47 -5.31
CA GLU A 35 -13.35 5.67 -5.53
C GLU A 35 -12.32 5.85 -4.42
N TYR A 36 -12.73 5.69 -3.16
CA TYR A 36 -11.83 5.70 -2.01
C TYR A 36 -10.73 4.64 -2.15
N MET A 37 -11.07 3.42 -2.58
CA MET A 37 -10.10 2.34 -2.78
C MET A 37 -9.08 2.63 -3.89
N LEU A 38 -9.44 3.45 -4.90
CA LEU A 38 -8.48 3.87 -5.93
C LEU A 38 -7.42 4.81 -5.35
N VAL A 39 -7.84 5.77 -4.53
CA VAL A 39 -6.92 6.67 -3.80
C VAL A 39 -6.02 5.85 -2.88
N LEU A 40 -6.61 4.95 -2.10
CA LEU A 40 -5.89 4.11 -1.15
C LEU A 40 -4.84 3.22 -1.82
N ARG A 41 -5.15 2.67 -3.00
CA ARG A 41 -4.17 1.87 -3.78
C ARG A 41 -2.99 2.72 -4.24
N LYS A 42 -3.24 3.97 -4.63
CA LYS A 42 -2.19 4.89 -5.06
C LYS A 42 -1.28 5.24 -3.89
N GLU A 43 -1.85 5.56 -2.73
CA GLU A 43 -1.11 5.80 -1.48
C GLU A 43 -0.26 4.60 -1.09
N TYR A 44 -0.86 3.41 -1.00
CA TYR A 44 -0.15 2.16 -0.72
C TYR A 44 1.03 1.94 -1.67
N THR A 45 0.81 2.13 -2.98
CA THR A 45 1.85 1.89 -3.98
C THR A 45 2.98 2.91 -3.83
N GLY A 46 2.64 4.18 -3.56
CA GLY A 46 3.61 5.24 -3.29
C GLY A 46 4.47 4.93 -2.07
N LEU A 47 3.82 4.63 -0.94
CA LEU A 47 4.49 4.32 0.32
C LEU A 47 5.37 3.07 0.22
N SER A 48 4.83 1.96 -0.31
CA SER A 48 5.56 0.69 -0.47
C SER A 48 6.83 0.88 -1.32
N ALA A 49 6.73 1.64 -2.42
CA ALA A 49 7.86 1.95 -3.28
C ALA A 49 8.88 2.88 -2.61
N ALA A 50 8.42 3.89 -1.88
CA ALA A 50 9.27 4.84 -1.17
C ALA A 50 10.07 4.14 -0.06
N LEU A 51 9.41 3.36 0.81
CA LEU A 51 10.06 2.57 1.86
C LEU A 51 11.14 1.63 1.30
N ALA A 52 10.82 0.89 0.22
CA ALA A 52 11.79 0.00 -0.41
C ALA A 52 12.99 0.75 -1.04
N LYS A 53 12.80 2.00 -1.47
CA LYS A 53 13.86 2.84 -2.02
C LYS A 53 14.71 3.44 -0.90
N VAL A 54 14.08 3.97 0.15
CA VAL A 54 14.71 4.53 1.35
C VAL A 54 15.58 3.49 2.02
N GLN A 55 15.04 2.30 2.32
CA GLN A 55 15.79 1.21 2.93
C GLN A 55 17.07 0.88 2.15
N ARG A 56 16.98 0.73 0.82
CA ARG A 56 18.13 0.43 -0.03
C ARG A 56 19.18 1.54 -0.05
N ARG A 57 18.77 2.80 0.16
CA ARG A 57 19.70 3.94 0.15
C ARG A 57 20.35 4.14 1.50
N VAL A 58 19.60 4.01 2.59
CA VAL A 58 20.11 4.03 3.96
C VAL A 58 21.20 2.97 4.12
N ILE A 59 20.96 1.73 3.65
CA ILE A 59 21.99 0.67 3.65
C ILE A 59 23.26 1.13 2.90
N LYS A 60 23.13 1.69 1.70
CA LYS A 60 24.27 2.11 0.87
C LYS A 60 25.02 3.34 1.37
N GLN A 61 24.36 4.20 2.12
CA GLN A 61 24.93 5.44 2.68
C GLN A 61 25.45 5.22 4.10
N GLY A 62 24.89 4.28 4.86
CA GLY A 62 25.48 3.81 6.12
C GLY A 62 26.90 3.30 5.92
N ASP A 63 27.20 2.71 4.75
CA ASP A 63 28.54 2.30 4.34
C ASP A 63 29.51 3.47 4.02
N LYS A 64 29.08 4.74 4.12
CA LYS A 64 29.91 5.90 3.74
C LYS A 64 30.01 6.90 4.89
N LEU A 65 31.21 7.03 5.46
CA LEU A 65 31.53 8.06 6.43
C LEU A 65 31.33 9.48 5.85
N GLU A 66 30.53 10.28 6.55
CA GLU A 66 30.43 11.71 6.31
C GLU A 66 31.46 12.44 7.17
N ILE A 67 32.38 13.18 6.54
CA ILE A 67 33.45 13.90 7.25
C ILE A 67 32.95 15.22 7.82
N ASP A 68 32.96 15.31 9.15
CA ASP A 68 32.57 16.51 9.89
C ASP A 68 33.68 17.59 9.97
N GLU A 69 33.35 18.69 10.65
CA GLU A 69 34.25 19.84 10.84
C GLU A 69 35.47 19.49 11.72
N ASP A 70 35.31 18.59 12.68
CA ASP A 70 36.35 18.20 13.64
C ASP A 70 37.40 17.34 12.94
N VAL A 71 37.00 16.39 12.10
CA VAL A 71 37.91 15.60 11.25
C VAL A 71 38.70 16.52 10.31
N LYS A 72 38.08 17.56 9.73
CA LYS A 72 38.79 18.54 8.89
C LYS A 72 39.80 19.38 9.69
N ASN A 73 39.47 19.73 10.94
CA ASN A 73 40.37 20.48 11.82
C ASN A 73 41.57 19.62 12.23
N VAL A 74 41.34 18.38 12.64
CA VAL A 74 42.41 17.44 13.00
C VAL A 74 43.28 17.10 11.78
N ALA A 75 42.70 16.93 10.58
CA ALA A 75 43.45 16.73 9.35
C ALA A 75 44.32 17.93 8.96
N ARG A 76 43.90 19.16 9.28
CA ARG A 76 44.75 20.35 9.13
C ARG A 76 45.93 20.32 10.10
N SER A 77 45.67 20.04 11.38
CA SER A 77 46.72 19.91 12.39
C SER A 77 47.71 18.79 12.04
N ALA A 78 47.24 17.65 11.53
CA ALA A 78 48.09 16.56 11.06
C ALA A 78 49.00 16.98 9.91
N ARG A 79 48.49 17.77 8.95
CA ARG A 79 49.29 18.31 7.85
C ARG A 79 50.37 19.29 8.35
N GLU A 80 50.02 20.18 9.26
CA GLU A 80 50.97 21.11 9.88
C GLU A 80 52.11 20.35 10.60
N ARG A 81 51.80 19.29 11.35
CA ARG A 81 52.83 18.43 11.96
C ARG A 81 53.70 17.69 10.96
N ILE A 82 53.12 17.23 9.86
CA ILE A 82 53.89 16.60 8.78
C ILE A 82 54.84 17.62 8.14
N ASP A 83 54.38 18.85 7.93
CA ASP A 83 55.20 19.95 7.40
C ASP A 83 56.36 20.29 8.36
N GLU A 84 56.11 20.41 9.66
CA GLU A 84 57.16 20.59 10.68
C GLU A 84 58.21 19.46 10.66
N HIS A 85 57.78 18.21 10.48
CA HIS A 85 58.70 17.07 10.36
C HIS A 85 59.53 17.11 9.07
N ILE A 86 58.96 17.58 7.97
CA ILE A 86 59.70 17.76 6.70
C ILE A 86 60.77 18.83 6.89
N GLU A 87 60.40 19.98 7.45
CA GLU A 87 61.33 21.11 7.67
C GLU A 87 62.51 20.71 8.55
N ALA A 88 62.26 20.03 9.69
CA ALA A 88 63.32 19.57 10.58
C ALA A 88 64.32 18.61 9.89
N LEU A 89 63.84 17.71 9.04
CA LEU A 89 64.69 16.77 8.29
C LEU A 89 65.46 17.45 7.15
N GLU A 90 64.90 18.50 6.55
CA GLU A 90 65.55 19.30 5.52
C GLU A 90 66.66 20.20 6.12
N GLU A 91 66.51 20.68 7.37
CA GLU A 91 67.53 21.46 8.09
C GLU A 91 68.78 20.65 8.49
N GLU A 92 68.63 19.36 8.79
CA GLU A 92 69.75 18.47 9.17
C GLU A 92 70.70 18.12 8.00
N TYR A 93 70.27 18.35 6.74
CA TYR A 93 71.03 18.12 5.50
C TYR A 93 71.75 16.76 5.42
N ASP A 94 70.99 15.66 5.58
CA ASP A 94 71.44 14.28 5.39
C ASP A 94 70.79 13.65 4.15
N GLU A 95 71.58 13.04 3.25
CA GLU A 95 71.07 12.31 2.07
C GLU A 95 70.18 11.12 2.48
N ASP A 96 70.43 10.53 3.65
CA ASP A 96 69.65 9.42 4.19
C ASP A 96 68.21 9.84 4.59
N ASN A 97 67.94 11.14 4.72
CA ASN A 97 66.60 11.69 5.03
C ASN A 97 65.68 11.79 3.81
N GLN A 98 66.22 11.71 2.58
CA GLN A 98 65.44 11.88 1.34
C GLN A 98 64.26 10.88 1.18
N PRO A 99 64.40 9.58 1.50
CA PRO A 99 63.28 8.64 1.46
C PRO A 99 62.19 8.94 2.49
N LEU A 100 62.55 9.44 3.68
CA LEU A 100 61.62 9.83 4.74
C LEU A 100 60.80 11.06 4.33
N ILE A 101 61.47 12.09 3.81
CA ILE A 101 60.83 13.32 3.31
C ILE A 101 59.83 13.02 2.20
N ARG A 102 60.15 12.10 1.27
CA ARG A 102 59.21 11.68 0.21
C ARG A 102 57.95 11.04 0.78
N GLN A 103 58.06 10.20 1.81
CA GLN A 103 56.90 9.55 2.42
C GLN A 103 56.03 10.54 3.22
N LEU A 104 56.66 11.50 3.90
CA LEU A 104 55.94 12.60 4.56
C LEU A 104 55.15 13.44 3.55
N LYS A 105 55.78 13.81 2.42
CA LYS A 105 55.10 14.54 1.34
C LYS A 105 53.91 13.76 0.76
N LEU A 106 54.05 12.45 0.58
CA LEU A 106 52.94 11.59 0.13
C LEU A 106 51.81 11.51 1.15
N ALA A 107 52.13 11.33 2.44
CA ALA A 107 51.11 11.30 3.50
C ALA A 107 50.36 12.63 3.61
N ARG A 108 51.08 13.75 3.47
CA ARG A 108 50.50 15.10 3.42
C ARG A 108 49.53 15.26 2.25
N GLU A 109 49.92 14.78 1.06
CA GLU A 109 49.08 14.84 -0.15
C GLU A 109 47.78 14.04 0.01
N GLN A 110 47.84 12.85 0.64
CA GLN A 110 46.63 12.09 0.97
C GLN A 110 45.64 12.87 1.85
N LEU A 111 46.14 13.63 2.82
CA LEU A 111 45.32 14.46 3.71
C LEU A 111 44.86 15.78 3.08
N GLU A 112 45.41 16.17 1.94
CA GLU A 112 45.03 17.39 1.20
C GLU A 112 44.01 17.11 0.08
N GLY A 113 43.93 15.87 -0.40
CA GLY A 113 43.00 15.41 -1.43
C GLY A 113 41.56 15.24 -0.93
N LYS A 114 40.85 14.26 -1.50
CA LYS A 114 39.52 13.88 -1.02
C LYS A 114 39.69 13.18 0.33
N LEU A 115 39.44 13.91 1.41
CA LEU A 115 39.47 13.36 2.75
C LEU A 115 38.35 12.30 2.86
N ASP A 116 38.74 11.07 3.14
CA ASP A 116 37.91 9.88 3.37
C ASP A 116 38.73 8.85 4.18
N GLU A 117 38.08 7.78 4.64
CA GLU A 117 38.73 6.74 5.42
C GLU A 117 39.97 6.15 4.72
N ASP A 118 39.86 5.91 3.40
CA ASP A 118 40.94 5.33 2.60
C ASP A 118 42.18 6.24 2.59
N SER A 119 42.00 7.54 2.36
CA SER A 119 43.10 8.52 2.32
C SER A 119 43.75 8.72 3.69
N ILE A 120 42.96 8.77 4.77
CA ILE A 120 43.48 8.86 6.14
C ILE A 120 44.23 7.58 6.52
N GLY A 121 43.66 6.41 6.20
CA GLY A 121 44.28 5.11 6.44
C GLY A 121 45.58 4.91 5.65
N GLU A 122 45.67 5.42 4.42
CA GLU A 122 46.90 5.40 3.63
C GLU A 122 47.97 6.32 4.23
N ALA A 123 47.61 7.55 4.61
CA ALA A 123 48.52 8.49 5.29
C ALA A 123 49.09 7.88 6.58
N TRP A 124 48.24 7.25 7.39
CA TRP A 124 48.66 6.57 8.62
C TRP A 124 49.61 5.40 8.34
N ARG A 125 49.31 4.56 7.34
CA ARG A 125 50.17 3.43 6.94
C ARG A 125 51.55 3.91 6.47
N LEU A 126 51.60 4.98 5.67
CA LEU A 126 52.85 5.56 5.16
C LEU A 126 53.77 6.01 6.30
N LEU A 127 53.24 6.68 7.33
CA LEU A 127 54.05 7.17 8.45
C LEU A 127 54.40 6.08 9.46
N LYS A 128 53.50 5.12 9.70
CA LYS A 128 53.71 4.02 10.65
C LYS A 128 54.85 3.09 10.25
N VAL A 129 55.01 2.80 8.95
CA VAL A 129 56.11 1.95 8.43
C VAL A 129 57.49 2.50 8.83
N ARG A 130 57.64 3.82 8.97
CA ARG A 130 58.88 4.48 9.37
C ARG A 130 58.95 4.90 10.83
N ARG A 131 57.94 4.53 11.63
CA ARG A 131 57.84 4.92 13.06
C ARG A 131 57.83 6.43 13.29
N ILE A 132 57.38 7.20 12.30
CA ILE A 132 57.11 8.64 12.49
C ILE A 132 55.81 8.75 13.28
N LYS A 133 55.80 9.56 14.34
CA LYS A 133 54.65 9.75 15.21
C LYS A 133 54.01 11.11 14.94
N VAL A 134 52.83 11.08 14.32
CA VAL A 134 51.92 12.23 14.24
C VAL A 134 50.70 11.85 15.05
N GLU A 135 50.50 12.50 16.21
CA GLU A 135 49.44 12.12 17.15
C GLU A 135 48.05 12.36 16.57
N GLU A 136 47.91 13.44 15.81
CA GLU A 136 46.71 13.86 15.09
C GLU A 136 46.24 12.79 14.11
N LEU A 137 47.14 12.01 13.52
CA LEU A 137 46.78 10.90 12.63
C LEU A 137 46.18 9.71 13.40
N ASN A 138 46.57 9.49 14.66
CA ASN A 138 45.90 8.49 15.48
C ASN A 138 44.52 9.00 15.93
N VAL A 139 44.41 10.28 16.27
CA VAL A 139 43.11 10.91 16.58
C VAL A 139 42.16 10.82 15.39
N LEU A 140 42.64 11.03 14.17
CA LEU A 140 41.81 10.84 12.96
C LEU A 140 41.31 9.40 12.82
N MET A 141 42.17 8.40 13.05
CA MET A 141 41.75 7.00 13.01
C MET A 141 40.70 6.69 14.09
N ASP A 142 40.91 7.16 15.33
CA ASP A 142 39.96 6.95 16.44
C ASP A 142 38.61 7.64 16.17
N LEU A 143 38.63 8.84 15.56
CA LEU A 143 37.42 9.56 15.15
C LEU A 143 36.67 8.82 14.05
N ILE A 144 37.37 8.29 13.05
CA ILE A 144 36.76 7.48 11.98
C ILE A 144 36.10 6.23 12.57
N ASP A 145 36.82 5.47 13.40
CA ASP A 145 36.30 4.26 14.03
C ASP A 145 35.03 4.56 14.85
N ALA A 146 35.03 5.68 15.59
CA ALA A 146 33.87 6.13 16.36
C ALA A 146 32.68 6.53 15.47
N MET A 147 32.95 7.27 14.39
CA MET A 147 31.92 7.72 13.44
C MET A 147 31.32 6.55 12.65
N GLU A 148 32.14 5.59 12.21
CA GLU A 148 31.69 4.39 11.51
C GLU A 148 30.72 3.59 12.40
N SER A 149 31.08 3.38 13.67
CA SER A 149 30.24 2.64 14.61
C SER A 149 28.88 3.32 14.86
N GLY A 150 28.86 4.64 15.07
CA GLY A 150 27.62 5.38 15.32
C GLY A 150 26.71 5.47 14.08
N GLN A 151 27.30 5.68 12.90
CA GLN A 151 26.55 5.75 11.65
C GLN A 151 25.98 4.38 11.27
N GLN A 152 26.72 3.30 11.50
CA GLN A 152 26.26 1.94 11.28
C GLN A 152 25.07 1.60 12.21
N GLU A 153 25.17 1.86 13.51
CA GLU A 153 24.07 1.62 14.46
C GLU A 153 22.79 2.40 14.08
N THR A 154 22.94 3.67 13.69
CA THR A 154 21.82 4.52 13.25
C THR A 154 21.17 3.97 11.99
N SER A 155 21.97 3.61 10.98
CA SER A 155 21.47 3.03 9.73
C SER A 155 20.73 1.71 9.95
N GLU A 156 21.25 0.83 10.81
CA GLU A 156 20.63 -0.45 11.16
C GLU A 156 19.29 -0.25 11.88
N SER A 157 19.20 0.74 12.78
CA SER A 157 17.96 1.09 13.48
C SER A 157 16.87 1.54 12.50
N ILE A 158 17.20 2.48 11.60
CA ILE A 158 16.29 2.99 10.56
C ILE A 158 15.84 1.85 9.64
N VAL A 159 16.75 0.98 9.23
CA VAL A 159 16.43 -0.17 8.38
C VAL A 159 15.47 -1.11 9.09
N LYS A 160 15.69 -1.44 10.37
CA LYS A 160 14.79 -2.29 11.17
C LYS A 160 13.40 -1.68 11.31
N LYS A 161 13.29 -0.38 11.61
CA LYS A 161 11.98 0.29 11.66
C LYS A 161 11.28 0.28 10.30
N THR A 162 12.03 0.55 9.22
CA THR A 162 11.50 0.50 7.86
C THR A 162 11.02 -0.91 7.49
N GLU A 163 11.75 -1.96 7.85
CA GLU A 163 11.35 -3.36 7.63
C GLU A 163 10.09 -3.73 8.41
N ARG A 164 10.00 -3.29 9.68
CA ARG A 164 8.82 -3.50 10.50
C ARG A 164 7.59 -2.83 9.87
N LEU A 165 7.71 -1.55 9.51
CA LEU A 165 6.63 -0.80 8.86
C LEU A 165 6.23 -1.46 7.54
N ARG A 166 7.21 -1.94 6.76
CA ARG A 166 6.92 -2.69 5.54
C ARG A 166 6.15 -3.96 5.83
N SER A 167 6.55 -4.73 6.83
CA SER A 167 5.91 -6.00 7.14
C SER A 167 4.50 -5.83 7.70
N GLU A 168 4.32 -4.89 8.62
CA GLU A 168 3.06 -4.61 9.28
C GLU A 168 2.04 -4.01 8.31
N TYR A 169 2.47 -3.11 7.41
CA TYR A 169 1.54 -2.31 6.61
C TYR A 169 1.64 -2.50 5.11
N THR A 170 2.83 -2.69 4.52
CA THR A 170 3.01 -2.61 3.06
C THR A 170 3.40 -3.92 2.35
N ASP A 171 3.38 -5.06 3.06
CA ASP A 171 3.58 -6.40 2.48
C ASP A 171 2.46 -6.80 1.49
N GLY A 172 1.31 -6.13 1.58
CA GLY A 172 0.24 -6.27 0.62
C GLY A 172 -0.85 -5.23 0.84
N PHE A 173 -1.50 -4.82 -0.26
CA PHE A 173 -2.58 -3.83 -0.20
C PHE A 173 -3.71 -4.21 0.76
N VAL A 174 -4.04 -5.50 0.86
CA VAL A 174 -5.08 -6.01 1.77
C VAL A 174 -4.74 -5.67 3.22
N ARG A 175 -3.48 -5.86 3.61
CA ARG A 175 -2.99 -5.61 4.97
C ARG A 175 -3.01 -4.11 5.29
N TYR A 176 -2.51 -3.29 4.37
CA TYR A 176 -2.57 -1.84 4.45
C TYR A 176 -4.00 -1.33 4.67
N ARG A 177 -4.94 -1.81 3.84
CA ARG A 177 -6.36 -1.46 3.95
C ARG A 177 -6.94 -1.90 5.29
N GLU A 178 -6.66 -3.12 5.74
CA GLU A 178 -7.21 -3.65 6.99
C GLU A 178 -6.74 -2.87 8.22
N ALA A 179 -5.44 -2.51 8.30
CA ALA A 179 -4.93 -1.64 9.35
C ALA A 179 -5.67 -0.28 9.38
N LEU A 180 -5.86 0.29 8.18
CA LEU A 180 -6.65 1.51 7.98
C LEU A 180 -8.16 1.31 8.11
N GLU A 181 -8.70 0.11 8.23
CA GLU A 181 -10.11 -0.10 8.59
C GLU A 181 -10.26 -0.33 10.10
N GLN A 182 -9.21 -0.82 10.78
CA GLN A 182 -9.19 -1.13 12.21
C GLN A 182 -8.88 0.06 13.13
N GLY A 183 -8.40 1.17 12.57
CA GLY A 183 -8.12 2.38 13.37
C GLY A 183 -6.64 2.68 13.52
N GLU A 184 -5.76 1.93 12.87
CA GLU A 184 -4.31 2.14 13.02
C GLU A 184 -3.87 3.46 12.40
N ASP A 185 -2.86 4.07 13.03
CA ASP A 185 -2.26 5.34 12.63
C ASP A 185 -0.97 5.09 11.86
N VAL A 186 -1.12 4.58 10.64
CA VAL A 186 0.00 4.27 9.75
C VAL A 186 0.82 5.52 9.43
N GLN A 187 0.17 6.70 9.42
CA GLN A 187 0.88 7.94 9.17
C GLN A 187 1.89 8.21 10.29
N LYS A 188 1.47 8.08 11.55
CA LYS A 188 2.38 8.29 12.68
C LYS A 188 3.59 7.35 12.63
N GLU A 189 3.38 6.07 12.31
CA GLU A 189 4.50 5.12 12.17
C GLU A 189 5.46 5.55 11.04
N VAL A 190 4.95 6.15 9.96
CA VAL A 190 5.78 6.72 8.89
C VAL A 190 6.49 7.99 9.36
N ASP A 191 5.81 8.87 10.07
CA ASP A 191 6.38 10.11 10.63
C ASP A 191 7.54 9.79 11.62
N ASP A 192 7.43 8.71 12.40
CA ASP A 192 8.51 8.25 13.29
C ASP A 192 9.76 7.79 12.51
N VAL A 193 9.59 7.18 11.33
CA VAL A 193 10.73 6.82 10.45
C VAL A 193 11.31 8.06 9.78
N ILE A 194 10.47 9.04 9.41
CA ILE A 194 10.93 10.32 8.85
C ILE A 194 11.81 11.06 9.85
N ALA A 195 11.39 11.13 11.12
CA ALA A 195 12.18 11.77 12.17
C ALA A 195 13.55 11.12 12.36
N ASP A 196 13.62 9.79 12.42
CA ASP A 196 14.90 9.07 12.51
C ASP A 196 15.80 9.32 11.29
N LEU A 197 15.23 9.44 10.09
CA LEU A 197 15.99 9.75 8.88
C LEU A 197 16.57 11.17 8.92
N GLU A 198 15.79 12.14 9.40
CA GLU A 198 16.24 13.52 9.58
C GLU A 198 17.37 13.61 10.61
N ASP A 199 17.19 12.97 11.76
CA ASP A 199 18.20 12.89 12.83
C ASP A 199 19.47 12.17 12.36
N GLY A 200 19.33 11.17 11.49
CA GLY A 200 20.44 10.43 10.87
C GLY A 200 21.07 11.11 9.65
N GLY A 201 20.64 12.33 9.27
CA GLY A 201 21.20 13.07 8.12
C GLY A 201 20.75 12.60 6.74
N TYR A 202 19.79 11.67 6.66
CA TYR A 202 19.24 11.12 5.41
C TYR A 202 18.14 12.03 4.80
N ILE A 203 18.46 13.31 4.57
CA ILE A 203 17.48 14.35 4.18
C ILE A 203 16.74 14.00 2.88
N LYS A 204 17.42 13.41 1.89
CA LYS A 204 16.76 13.05 0.62
C LYS A 204 15.80 11.90 0.78
N GLU A 205 16.07 11.00 1.72
CA GLU A 205 15.25 9.84 2.02
C GLU A 205 14.04 10.24 2.87
N SER A 206 14.22 11.18 3.81
CA SER A 206 13.12 11.76 4.58
C SER A 206 12.14 12.50 3.68
N GLU A 207 12.63 13.35 2.76
CA GLU A 207 11.81 14.03 1.74
C GLU A 207 10.99 13.03 0.89
N MET A 208 11.61 11.90 0.49
CA MET A 208 10.90 10.87 -0.29
C MET A 208 9.77 10.20 0.49
N LEU A 209 9.96 9.94 1.79
CA LEU A 209 8.88 9.39 2.62
C LEU A 209 7.81 10.45 2.91
N LEU A 210 8.19 11.71 3.07
CA LEU A 210 7.25 12.81 3.28
C LEU A 210 6.30 12.97 2.09
N GLU A 211 6.81 12.88 0.86
CA GLU A 211 6.00 12.90 -0.37
C GLU A 211 5.07 11.68 -0.49
N ALA A 212 5.51 10.53 0.03
CA ALA A 212 4.76 9.27 0.00
C ALA A 212 3.92 9.03 1.25
N ARG A 213 3.88 10.02 2.16
CA ARG A 213 3.21 9.91 3.45
C ARG A 213 1.71 9.73 3.24
N PRO A 214 1.07 8.76 3.91
CA PRO A 214 -0.38 8.60 3.89
C PRO A 214 -1.10 9.87 4.34
N SER A 215 -2.27 10.15 3.76
CA SER A 215 -3.14 11.21 4.22
C SER A 215 -3.99 10.74 5.41
N ILE A 216 -4.27 11.63 6.38
CA ILE A 216 -5.33 11.44 7.37
C ILE A 216 -6.68 11.64 6.66
N VAL A 217 -7.15 10.63 5.93
CA VAL A 217 -8.53 10.64 5.46
C VAL A 217 -9.40 10.24 6.65
N GLU A 218 -10.05 11.23 7.27
CA GLU A 218 -10.97 11.01 8.40
C GLU A 218 -12.18 10.15 7.98
N ASP A 219 -12.63 10.28 6.73
CA ASP A 219 -13.78 9.54 6.21
C ASP A 219 -13.37 8.21 5.56
N ARG A 220 -13.17 7.21 6.40
CA ARG A 220 -13.00 5.81 5.97
C ARG A 220 -14.33 5.29 5.43
N VAL A 221 -14.46 5.15 4.11
CA VAL A 221 -15.68 4.63 3.49
C VAL A 221 -15.79 3.12 3.70
N LYS A 222 -16.55 2.74 4.72
CA LYS A 222 -16.82 1.34 5.06
C LYS A 222 -17.69 0.68 3.99
N ARG A 223 -17.57 -0.64 3.90
CA ARG A 223 -18.48 -1.42 3.08
C ARG A 223 -19.91 -1.31 3.65
N PRO A 224 -20.94 -1.03 2.83
CA PRO A 224 -22.32 -1.03 3.29
C PRO A 224 -22.77 -2.42 3.73
N ASP A 225 -23.74 -2.49 4.65
CA ASP A 225 -24.30 -3.75 5.14
C ASP A 225 -25.24 -4.38 4.09
N PRO A 226 -24.97 -5.61 3.61
CA PRO A 226 -25.83 -6.29 2.65
C PRO A 226 -27.10 -6.91 3.27
N GLN A 227 -27.21 -6.96 4.60
CA GLN A 227 -28.28 -7.71 5.27
C GLN A 227 -29.70 -7.23 4.90
N PRO A 228 -30.01 -5.92 4.82
CA PRO A 228 -31.35 -5.46 4.43
C PRO A 228 -31.79 -5.99 3.05
N LEU A 229 -30.86 -6.06 2.10
CA LEU A 229 -31.11 -6.65 0.78
C LEU A 229 -31.25 -8.17 0.85
N LEU A 230 -30.44 -8.85 1.66
CA LEU A 230 -30.52 -10.30 1.85
C LEU A 230 -31.83 -10.75 2.52
N ASP A 231 -32.40 -9.91 3.39
CA ASP A 231 -33.67 -10.17 4.05
C ASP A 231 -34.85 -10.05 3.08
N LEU A 232 -34.81 -9.07 2.17
CA LEU A 232 -35.84 -8.88 1.14
C LEU A 232 -35.73 -9.90 -0.01
N LEU A 233 -34.53 -10.07 -0.56
CA LEU A 233 -34.27 -10.87 -1.77
C LEU A 233 -34.25 -12.37 -1.48
N THR A 234 -35.32 -12.90 -0.89
CA THR A 234 -35.40 -14.29 -0.41
C THR A 234 -35.35 -15.31 -1.56
N PRO A 235 -34.71 -16.50 -1.38
CA PRO A 235 -34.67 -17.50 -2.44
C PRO A 235 -36.06 -17.96 -2.87
N ILE A 236 -36.32 -17.98 -4.19
CA ILE A 236 -37.61 -18.37 -4.78
C ILE A 236 -38.15 -19.70 -4.24
N LYS A 237 -37.30 -20.72 -4.10
CA LYS A 237 -37.71 -22.02 -3.57
C LYS A 237 -38.15 -21.94 -2.11
N SER A 238 -37.31 -21.33 -1.27
CA SER A 238 -37.57 -21.17 0.16
C SER A 238 -38.79 -20.30 0.45
N ALA A 239 -39.10 -19.35 -0.44
CA ALA A 239 -40.28 -18.49 -0.36
C ALA A 239 -41.57 -19.16 -0.86
N GLY A 240 -41.52 -20.40 -1.35
CA GLY A 240 -42.69 -21.08 -1.94
C GLY A 240 -43.14 -20.47 -3.27
N LEU A 241 -42.28 -19.69 -3.92
CA LEU A 241 -42.51 -19.03 -5.22
C LEU A 241 -42.07 -19.92 -6.39
N GLU A 242 -41.94 -21.23 -6.12
CA GLU A 242 -41.45 -22.23 -7.05
C GLU A 242 -42.21 -22.26 -8.38
N TYR A 243 -41.53 -22.80 -9.40
CA TYR A 243 -41.81 -22.64 -10.82
C TYR A 243 -43.28 -22.52 -11.23
N PHE A 244 -43.53 -21.57 -12.13
CA PHE A 244 -44.86 -21.29 -12.64
C PHE A 244 -45.30 -22.45 -13.53
N GLN A 245 -46.26 -23.24 -13.05
CA GLN A 245 -46.74 -24.40 -13.79
C GLN A 245 -47.79 -23.95 -14.82
N SER A 246 -47.61 -24.36 -16.07
CA SER A 246 -48.58 -24.13 -17.14
C SER A 246 -48.78 -25.40 -17.96
N ARG A 247 -50.04 -25.67 -18.36
CA ARG A 247 -50.37 -26.74 -19.31
C ARG A 247 -50.31 -26.27 -20.77
N ASN A 248 -50.03 -24.99 -20.99
CA ASN A 248 -49.91 -24.40 -22.32
C ASN A 248 -48.47 -24.57 -22.84
N LYS A 249 -48.32 -25.26 -23.99
CA LYS A 249 -47.01 -25.49 -24.63
C LYS A 249 -46.31 -24.21 -25.08
N ASN A 250 -47.06 -23.11 -25.27
CA ASN A 250 -46.52 -21.80 -25.65
C ASN A 250 -46.34 -20.86 -24.43
N SER A 251 -46.35 -21.39 -23.21
CA SER A 251 -46.10 -20.58 -22.01
C SER A 251 -44.61 -20.50 -21.71
N HIS A 252 -44.09 -19.28 -21.61
CA HIS A 252 -42.71 -18.99 -21.20
C HIS A 252 -42.59 -18.66 -19.70
N SER A 253 -43.71 -18.70 -18.95
CA SER A 253 -43.76 -18.38 -17.51
C SER A 253 -42.78 -19.19 -16.67
N TYR A 254 -42.64 -20.50 -16.97
CA TYR A 254 -41.70 -21.38 -16.30
C TYR A 254 -40.25 -20.94 -16.53
N ASP A 255 -39.87 -20.74 -17.80
CA ASP A 255 -38.49 -20.43 -18.18
C ASP A 255 -38.05 -19.06 -17.64
N LEU A 256 -38.93 -18.05 -17.73
CA LEU A 256 -38.67 -16.71 -17.20
C LEU A 256 -38.59 -16.70 -15.67
N SER A 257 -39.49 -17.41 -14.98
CA SER A 257 -39.43 -17.59 -13.52
C SER A 257 -38.14 -18.32 -13.09
N ALA A 258 -37.73 -19.34 -13.86
CA ALA A 258 -36.49 -20.07 -13.61
C ALA A 258 -35.25 -19.19 -13.84
N ALA A 259 -35.24 -18.37 -14.88
CA ALA A 259 -34.19 -17.40 -15.17
C ALA A 259 -34.08 -16.36 -14.04
N PHE A 260 -35.21 -15.76 -13.63
CA PHE A 260 -35.24 -14.86 -12.48
C PHE A 260 -34.68 -15.50 -11.21
N ALA A 261 -35.13 -16.72 -10.87
CA ALA A 261 -34.65 -17.44 -9.69
C ALA A 261 -33.13 -17.67 -9.71
N LYS A 262 -32.57 -17.95 -10.89
CA LYS A 262 -31.13 -18.12 -11.08
C LYS A 262 -30.39 -16.80 -10.85
N GLU A 263 -30.89 -15.70 -11.38
CA GLU A 263 -30.26 -14.38 -11.23
C GLU A 263 -30.38 -13.84 -9.80
N LEU A 264 -31.52 -14.08 -9.13
CA LEU A 264 -31.69 -13.81 -7.70
C LEU A 264 -30.66 -14.57 -6.84
N ALA A 265 -30.45 -15.86 -7.12
CA ALA A 265 -29.43 -16.63 -6.42
C ALA A 265 -28.01 -16.07 -6.67
N TYR A 266 -27.73 -15.57 -7.87
CA TYR A 266 -26.47 -14.92 -8.20
C TYR A 266 -26.27 -13.61 -7.42
N VAL A 267 -27.31 -12.79 -7.29
CA VAL A 267 -27.28 -11.56 -6.47
C VAL A 267 -27.03 -11.87 -5.00
N ARG A 268 -27.79 -12.80 -4.42
CA ARG A 268 -27.58 -13.23 -3.03
C ARG A 268 -26.15 -13.69 -2.79
N ARG A 269 -25.58 -14.45 -3.74
CA ARG A 269 -24.19 -14.89 -3.68
C ARG A 269 -23.23 -13.69 -3.73
N ALA A 270 -23.45 -12.71 -4.60
CA ALA A 270 -22.62 -11.52 -4.67
C ALA A 270 -22.62 -10.71 -3.37
N LEU A 271 -23.78 -10.60 -2.72
CA LEU A 271 -23.95 -9.96 -1.42
C LEU A 271 -23.24 -10.75 -0.30
N LEU A 272 -23.43 -12.07 -0.23
CA LEU A 272 -22.80 -12.94 0.78
C LEU A 272 -21.28 -13.04 0.62
N GLU A 273 -20.77 -13.02 -0.61
CA GLU A 273 -19.33 -12.98 -0.91
C GLU A 273 -18.74 -11.57 -0.73
N ASN A 274 -19.56 -10.57 -0.38
CA ASN A 274 -19.17 -9.17 -0.23
C ASN A 274 -18.40 -8.62 -1.46
N ARG A 275 -18.94 -8.85 -2.66
CA ARG A 275 -18.31 -8.37 -3.89
C ARG A 275 -18.27 -6.83 -3.93
N GLU A 276 -17.20 -6.31 -4.53
CA GLU A 276 -17.02 -4.87 -4.73
C GLU A 276 -17.93 -4.32 -5.84
N PHE A 277 -18.03 -2.98 -5.92
CA PHE A 277 -18.92 -2.22 -6.80
C PHE A 277 -19.20 -2.86 -8.17
N ILE A 278 -18.17 -3.14 -8.98
CA ILE A 278 -18.34 -3.72 -10.32
C ILE A 278 -19.03 -5.08 -10.29
N GLY A 279 -18.64 -5.95 -9.34
CA GLY A 279 -19.21 -7.29 -9.20
C GLY A 279 -20.67 -7.25 -8.75
N THR A 280 -21.01 -6.31 -7.87
CA THR A 280 -22.37 -6.11 -7.35
C THR A 280 -23.27 -5.44 -8.39
N SER A 281 -22.80 -4.37 -9.06
CA SER A 281 -23.52 -3.69 -10.13
C SER A 281 -23.90 -4.66 -11.26
N ASN A 282 -22.97 -5.53 -11.66
CA ASN A 282 -23.25 -6.58 -12.63
C ASN A 282 -24.30 -7.58 -12.13
N ALA A 283 -24.33 -7.90 -10.83
CA ALA A 283 -25.34 -8.79 -10.28
C ALA A 283 -26.72 -8.12 -10.25
N PHE A 284 -26.81 -6.86 -9.82
CA PHE A 284 -28.06 -6.10 -9.77
C PHE A 284 -28.64 -5.86 -11.17
N ASN A 285 -27.80 -5.54 -12.15
CA ASN A 285 -28.24 -5.41 -13.55
C ASN A 285 -28.85 -6.73 -14.08
N ARG A 286 -28.25 -7.87 -13.74
CA ARG A 286 -28.74 -9.19 -14.19
C ARG A 286 -30.11 -9.53 -13.61
N ILE A 287 -30.35 -9.26 -12.33
CA ILE A 287 -31.67 -9.52 -11.73
C ILE A 287 -32.73 -8.55 -12.25
N ASN A 288 -32.39 -7.27 -12.46
CA ASN A 288 -33.32 -6.28 -13.00
C ASN A 288 -33.76 -6.66 -14.41
N VAL A 289 -32.82 -7.05 -15.28
CA VAL A 289 -33.15 -7.54 -16.63
C VAL A 289 -34.04 -8.78 -16.58
N ALA A 290 -33.71 -9.77 -15.73
CA ALA A 290 -34.53 -10.97 -15.61
C ALA A 290 -35.93 -10.69 -15.02
N PHE A 291 -36.04 -9.68 -14.14
CA PHE A 291 -37.31 -9.22 -13.62
C PHE A 291 -38.14 -8.50 -14.69
N ASP A 292 -37.53 -7.62 -15.48
CA ASP A 292 -38.20 -6.89 -16.56
C ASP A 292 -38.77 -7.86 -17.62
N GLU A 293 -38.02 -8.90 -17.98
CA GLU A 293 -38.49 -9.95 -18.90
C GLU A 293 -39.68 -10.74 -18.32
N LEU A 294 -39.59 -11.13 -17.03
CA LEU A 294 -40.67 -11.84 -16.34
C LEU A 294 -41.91 -10.95 -16.20
N SER A 295 -41.73 -9.72 -15.74
CA SER A 295 -42.78 -8.73 -15.53
C SER A 295 -43.48 -8.39 -16.85
N GLY A 296 -42.72 -8.12 -17.91
CA GLY A 296 -43.25 -7.87 -19.25
C GLY A 296 -44.13 -9.01 -19.75
N TYR A 297 -43.67 -10.26 -19.61
CA TYR A 297 -44.47 -11.44 -19.97
C TYR A 297 -45.74 -11.57 -19.12
N MET A 298 -45.63 -11.35 -17.80
CA MET A 298 -46.76 -11.48 -16.89
C MET A 298 -47.82 -10.41 -17.16
N TYR A 299 -47.42 -9.16 -17.39
CA TYR A 299 -48.35 -8.10 -17.77
C TYR A 299 -48.95 -8.34 -19.17
N GLU A 300 -48.18 -8.76 -20.17
CA GLU A 300 -48.72 -9.07 -21.50
C GLU A 300 -49.79 -10.18 -21.45
N ARG A 301 -49.58 -11.21 -20.62
CA ARG A 301 -50.45 -12.39 -20.54
C ARG A 301 -51.59 -12.27 -19.55
N PHE A 302 -51.40 -11.58 -18.42
CA PHE A 302 -52.40 -11.51 -17.34
C PHE A 302 -53.09 -10.15 -17.20
N HIS A 303 -52.59 -9.08 -17.83
CA HIS A 303 -53.22 -7.74 -17.82
C HIS A 303 -54.25 -7.54 -18.95
N GLN A 304 -54.66 -8.59 -19.66
CA GLN A 304 -55.86 -8.51 -20.50
C GLN A 304 -57.12 -8.62 -19.62
N LEU A 305 -57.73 -7.44 -19.38
CA LEU A 305 -59.07 -7.16 -18.85
C LEU A 305 -59.19 -7.21 -17.31
N GLY A 306 -59.49 -6.04 -16.72
CA GLY A 306 -59.73 -5.78 -15.29
C GLY A 306 -60.78 -6.65 -14.59
N GLY A 307 -60.52 -7.95 -14.49
CA GLY A 307 -61.20 -8.93 -13.65
C GLY A 307 -60.17 -9.73 -12.86
N LEU A 308 -60.58 -10.26 -11.70
CA LEU A 308 -59.74 -11.17 -10.91
C LEU A 308 -59.30 -12.37 -11.77
N PRO A 309 -57.98 -12.62 -11.94
CA PRO A 309 -57.52 -13.73 -12.76
C PRO A 309 -57.72 -15.04 -12.00
N GLU A 310 -58.86 -15.70 -12.21
CA GLU A 310 -58.96 -17.12 -11.93
C GLU A 310 -58.02 -17.83 -12.89
N ASN A 311 -57.03 -18.49 -12.30
CA ASN A 311 -56.11 -19.45 -12.90
C ASN A 311 -56.72 -20.10 -14.18
N TYR A 312 -56.40 -19.57 -15.37
CA TYR A 312 -56.81 -20.20 -16.64
C TYR A 312 -56.00 -21.47 -16.84
N HIS A 313 -56.41 -22.53 -16.15
CA HIS A 313 -56.10 -23.89 -16.52
C HIS A 313 -56.84 -24.22 -17.82
N GLY A 314 -56.23 -23.82 -18.94
CA GLY A 314 -56.62 -24.25 -20.27
C GLY A 314 -57.46 -23.24 -21.02
N HIS A 315 -57.11 -23.09 -22.30
CA HIS A 315 -57.81 -22.37 -23.36
C HIS A 315 -57.50 -20.88 -23.51
N ASP A 316 -56.25 -20.58 -23.87
CA ASP A 316 -56.01 -19.57 -24.91
C ASP A 316 -56.26 -20.24 -26.27
N ASN A 317 -57.51 -20.27 -26.71
CA ASN A 317 -57.82 -20.38 -28.14
C ASN A 317 -58.00 -18.95 -28.65
N ARG A 318 -56.90 -18.34 -29.09
CA ARG A 318 -56.93 -17.30 -30.13
C ARG A 318 -56.35 -17.87 -31.40
#